data_AF-A0A7S0XYL1-F1
#
_entry.id   AF-A0A7S0XYL1-F1
#
_cell.length_a   1.000
_cell.length_b   1.000
_cell.length_c   1.000
_cell.angle_alpha   90.00
_cell.angle_beta   90.00
_cell.angle_gamma   90.00
#
_symmetry.space_group_name_H-M   'P 1'
#
loop_
_entity.id
_entity.type
_entity.pdbx_description
1 polymer ?
#
loop_
_entity_poly.entity_id
_entity_poly.type
_entity_poly.pdbx_seq_one_letter_code
_entity_poly.pdbx_strand_id
1 'polypeptide(L)'
;LEMRGTHAECAEFLRSTKGDWDTTNLACHCYWHLGLCLLELGLKEDAMAIFDENISGYIGPGGVFALVDSSQYLQRMELEDMDVGRRWQKVIGPLYEMREHHRLPFNDLHIALAS
;
A
#
# COMPACT_ATOMS: atom_id res chain seq x y z
N LEU A 1 -10.49 -24.82 5.26
CA LEU A 1 -10.30 -23.46 5.83
C LEU A 1 -9.67 -22.60 4.72
N GLU A 2 -10.43 -22.43 3.64
CA GLU A 2 -9.93 -22.25 2.28
C GLU A 2 -10.70 -21.07 1.68
N MET A 3 -10.08 -19.88 1.62
CA MET A 3 -10.52 -18.66 0.92
C MET A 3 -12.04 -18.35 0.91
N ARG A 4 -12.64 -18.09 2.07
CA ARG A 4 -14.05 -17.64 2.16
C ARG A 4 -14.30 -16.52 3.16
N GLY A 5 -13.25 -15.77 3.51
CA GLY A 5 -13.42 -14.56 4.30
C GLY A 5 -13.99 -13.44 3.44
N THR A 6 -15.14 -12.91 3.81
CA THR A 6 -15.63 -11.61 3.31
C THR A 6 -14.56 -10.53 3.55
N HIS A 7 -14.58 -9.45 2.76
CA HIS A 7 -13.66 -8.32 2.96
C HIS A 7 -13.78 -7.72 4.38
N ALA A 8 -14.95 -7.85 5.01
CA ALA A 8 -15.19 -7.51 6.40
C ALA A 8 -14.38 -8.38 7.38
N GLU A 9 -14.38 -9.70 7.20
CA GLU A 9 -13.58 -10.62 8.03
C GLU A 9 -12.07 -10.38 7.86
N CYS A 10 -11.62 -10.06 6.64
CA CYS A 10 -10.24 -9.62 6.42
C CYS A 10 -9.89 -8.37 7.24
N ALA A 11 -10.72 -7.33 7.15
CA ALA A 11 -10.49 -6.08 7.86
C ALA A 11 -10.54 -6.28 9.39
N GLU A 12 -11.47 -7.08 9.90
CA GLU A 12 -11.57 -7.42 11.31
C GLU A 12 -10.35 -8.20 11.81
N PHE A 13 -9.90 -9.20 11.04
CA PHE A 13 -8.71 -9.96 11.38
C PHE A 13 -7.47 -9.06 11.47
N LEU A 14 -7.24 -8.20 10.49
CA LEU A 14 -6.08 -7.30 10.47
C LEU A 14 -6.15 -6.27 11.60
N ARG A 15 -7.34 -5.74 11.90
CA ARG A 15 -7.53 -4.80 13.03
C ARG A 15 -7.32 -5.47 14.39
N SER A 16 -7.86 -6.68 14.58
CA SER A 16 -7.76 -7.41 15.86
C SER A 16 -6.35 -7.91 16.16
N THR A 17 -5.56 -8.21 15.13
CA THR A 17 -4.16 -8.65 15.24
C THR A 17 -3.15 -7.52 15.12
N LYS A 18 -3.59 -6.25 15.07
CA LYS A 18 -2.71 -5.09 14.86
C LYS A 18 -1.51 -5.04 15.82
N GLY A 19 -1.73 -5.37 17.09
CA GLY A 19 -0.67 -5.41 18.10
C GLY A 19 0.49 -6.35 17.76
N ASP A 20 0.25 -7.37 16.94
CA ASP A 20 1.24 -8.38 16.57
C ASP A 20 2.14 -7.94 15.40
N TRP A 21 1.63 -7.09 14.51
CA TRP A 21 2.31 -6.78 13.24
C TRP A 21 2.71 -5.31 13.06
N ASP A 22 2.09 -4.34 13.77
CA ASP A 22 2.25 -2.90 13.51
C ASP A 22 3.69 -2.37 13.70
N THR A 23 4.49 -3.08 14.49
CA THR A 23 5.91 -2.74 14.73
C THR A 23 6.89 -3.62 13.95
N THR A 24 6.39 -4.52 13.12
CA THR A 24 7.21 -5.44 12.33
C THR A 24 7.63 -4.81 11.00
N ASN A 25 8.57 -5.47 10.32
CA ASN A 25 8.94 -5.12 8.95
C ASN A 25 7.82 -5.37 7.92
N LEU A 26 6.73 -6.02 8.31
CA LEU A 26 5.55 -6.26 7.48
C LEU A 26 4.43 -5.24 7.72
N ALA A 27 4.62 -4.26 8.61
CA ALA A 27 3.57 -3.33 8.98
C ALA A 27 2.96 -2.60 7.78
N CYS A 28 3.80 -2.04 6.88
CA CYS A 28 3.35 -1.40 5.64
C CYS A 28 2.46 -2.34 4.79
N HIS A 29 2.85 -3.61 4.69
CA HIS A 29 2.14 -4.61 3.90
C HIS A 29 0.81 -5.03 4.55
N CYS A 30 0.78 -5.15 5.86
CA CYS A 30 -0.46 -5.40 6.60
C CYS A 30 -1.44 -4.22 6.46
N TYR A 31 -0.94 -2.98 6.50
CA TYR A 31 -1.75 -1.80 6.20
C TYR A 31 -2.26 -1.79 4.76
N TRP A 32 -1.42 -2.16 3.79
CA TRP A 32 -1.83 -2.31 2.40
C TRP A 32 -3.02 -3.27 2.26
N HIS A 33 -2.93 -4.46 2.85
CA HIS A 33 -4.03 -5.42 2.85
C HIS A 33 -5.29 -4.91 3.56
N LEU A 34 -5.15 -4.25 4.72
CA LEU A 34 -6.28 -3.67 5.45
C LEU A 34 -7.00 -2.65 4.58
N GLY A 35 -6.23 -1.79 3.93
CA GLY A 35 -6.69 -0.80 2.98
C GLY A 35 -7.47 -1.39 1.81
N LEU A 36 -6.94 -2.46 1.19
CA LEU A 36 -7.66 -3.16 0.11
C LEU A 36 -8.98 -3.75 0.59
N CYS A 37 -9.00 -4.33 1.78
CA CYS A 37 -10.24 -4.87 2.34
C CYS A 37 -11.28 -3.76 2.60
N LEU A 38 -10.85 -2.54 2.93
CA LEU A 38 -11.75 -1.37 3.03
C LEU A 38 -12.24 -0.89 1.66
N LEU A 39 -11.38 -0.85 0.64
CA LEU A 39 -11.78 -0.50 -0.74
C LEU A 39 -12.86 -1.43 -1.27
N GLU A 40 -12.69 -2.74 -1.10
CA GLU A 40 -13.66 -3.75 -1.57
C GLU A 40 -14.98 -3.72 -0.78
N LEU A 41 -15.00 -3.09 0.40
CA LEU A 41 -16.23 -2.78 1.15
C LEU A 41 -16.87 -1.46 0.73
N GLY A 42 -16.27 -0.71 -0.20
CA GLY A 42 -16.71 0.62 -0.61
C GLY A 42 -16.35 1.73 0.38
N LEU A 43 -15.52 1.45 1.40
CA LEU A 43 -15.09 2.41 2.42
C LEU A 43 -13.86 3.18 1.91
N LYS A 44 -14.07 3.98 0.86
CA LYS A 44 -13.00 4.67 0.12
C LYS A 44 -12.25 5.69 0.98
N GLU A 45 -12.97 6.46 1.79
CA GLU A 45 -12.37 7.46 2.68
C GLU A 45 -11.46 6.81 3.73
N ASP A 46 -11.91 5.72 4.33
CA ASP A 46 -11.13 4.96 5.32
C ASP A 46 -9.89 4.34 4.67
N ALA A 47 -10.04 3.78 3.46
CA ALA A 47 -8.89 3.27 2.70
C ALA A 47 -7.86 4.38 2.41
N MET A 48 -8.32 5.58 2.03
CA MET A 48 -7.41 6.73 1.83
C MET A 48 -6.71 7.13 3.13
N ALA A 49 -7.43 7.12 4.26
CA ALA A 49 -6.86 7.42 5.56
C ALA A 49 -5.73 6.44 5.94
N ILE A 50 -5.85 5.14 5.59
CA ILE A 50 -4.75 4.17 5.78
C ILE A 50 -3.48 4.59 5.04
N PHE A 51 -3.59 5.20 3.85
CA PHE A 51 -2.41 5.72 3.17
C PHE A 51 -1.78 6.86 3.97
N ASP A 52 -2.59 7.86 4.30
CA ASP A 52 -2.12 9.10 4.90
C ASP A 52 -1.53 8.87 6.30
N GLU A 53 -2.22 8.10 7.13
CA GLU A 53 -1.87 7.91 8.54
C GLU A 53 -0.84 6.80 8.77
N ASN A 54 -0.76 5.81 7.88
CA ASN A 54 0.07 4.62 8.11
C ASN A 54 1.10 4.40 7.00
N ILE A 55 0.67 4.10 5.78
CA ILE A 55 1.58 3.68 4.70
C ILE A 55 2.60 4.77 4.37
N SER A 56 2.18 6.05 4.36
CA SER A 56 3.04 7.17 4.00
C SER A 56 4.30 7.30 4.88
N GLY A 57 4.22 6.87 6.14
CA GLY A 57 5.33 6.89 7.09
C GLY A 57 6.39 5.82 6.84
N TYR A 58 6.07 4.75 6.10
CA TYR A 58 7.00 3.68 5.76
C TYR A 58 7.76 3.95 4.46
N ILE A 59 7.34 4.93 3.66
CA ILE A 59 8.06 5.31 2.44
C ILE A 59 9.42 5.91 2.82
N GLY A 60 10.50 5.27 2.39
CA GLY A 60 11.87 5.57 2.82
C GLY A 60 12.37 4.56 3.85
N PRO A 61 11.94 4.60 5.12
CA PRO A 61 12.39 3.66 6.16
C PRO A 61 12.12 2.19 5.85
N GLY A 62 10.98 1.88 5.23
CA GLY A 62 10.62 0.52 4.80
C GLY A 62 11.29 0.07 3.50
N GLY A 63 12.14 0.92 2.92
CA GLY A 63 12.90 0.65 1.72
C GLY A 63 12.03 0.30 0.50
N VAL A 64 12.58 -0.56 -0.35
CA VAL A 64 11.97 -0.96 -1.63
C VAL A 64 10.59 -1.60 -1.44
N PHE A 65 10.43 -2.40 -0.39
CA PHE A 65 9.21 -3.16 -0.17
C PHE A 65 8.03 -2.24 0.12
N ALA A 66 8.19 -1.31 1.08
CA ALA A 66 7.18 -0.30 1.37
C ALA A 66 6.91 0.62 0.18
N LEU A 67 7.93 0.89 -0.65
CA LEU A 67 7.76 1.70 -1.85
C LEU A 67 6.87 1.01 -2.89
N VAL A 68 7.04 -0.30 -3.10
CA VAL A 68 6.18 -1.10 -3.99
C VAL A 68 4.76 -1.16 -3.47
N ASP A 69 4.59 -1.52 -2.19
CA ASP A 69 3.26 -1.58 -1.55
C ASP A 69 2.55 -0.24 -1.71
N SER A 70 3.23 0.87 -1.39
CA SER A 70 2.69 2.23 -1.52
C SER A 70 2.29 2.58 -2.95
N SER A 71 3.12 2.21 -3.93
CA SER A 71 2.87 2.46 -5.36
C SER A 71 1.62 1.71 -5.84
N GLN A 72 1.54 0.41 -5.52
CA GLN A 72 0.39 -0.42 -5.89
C GLN A 72 -0.89 0.04 -5.18
N TYR A 73 -0.77 0.51 -3.94
CA TYR A 73 -1.91 1.03 -3.18
C TYR A 73 -2.53 2.27 -3.84
N LEU A 74 -1.70 3.27 -4.17
CA LEU A 74 -2.14 4.48 -4.84
C LEU A 74 -2.71 4.19 -6.22
N GLN A 75 -2.09 3.28 -6.98
CA GLN A 75 -2.60 2.86 -8.29
C GLN A 75 -4.01 2.24 -8.17
N ARG A 76 -4.24 1.38 -7.16
CA ARG A 76 -5.56 0.78 -6.95
C ARG A 76 -6.63 1.81 -6.61
N MET A 77 -6.30 2.82 -5.80
CA MET A 77 -7.21 3.92 -5.47
C MET A 77 -7.55 4.77 -6.70
N GLU A 78 -6.57 5.03 -7.57
CA GLU A 78 -6.80 5.75 -8.82
C GLU A 78 -7.72 4.98 -9.77
N LEU A 79 -7.57 3.65 -9.86
CA LEU A 79 -8.49 2.77 -10.60
C LEU A 79 -9.92 2.75 -10.01
N GLU A 80 -10.07 3.14 -8.74
CA GLU A 80 -11.34 3.33 -8.05
C GLU A 80 -11.86 4.77 -8.17
N ASP A 81 -11.33 5.56 -9.11
CA ASP A 81 -11.66 6.97 -9.38
C ASP A 81 -11.43 7.90 -8.17
N MET A 82 -10.53 7.55 -7.25
CA MET A 82 -10.19 8.37 -6.08
C MET A 82 -9.09 9.38 -6.41
N ASP A 83 -9.20 10.60 -5.88
CA ASP A 83 -8.15 11.64 -6.03
C ASP A 83 -6.94 11.35 -5.12
N VAL A 84 -5.96 10.64 -5.68
CA VAL A 84 -4.67 10.39 -5.04
C VAL A 84 -3.70 11.55 -5.20
N GLY A 85 -3.87 12.41 -6.22
CA GLY A 85 -3.22 13.70 -6.43
C GLY A 85 -1.78 13.81 -5.92
N ARG A 86 -1.58 14.56 -4.84
CA ARG A 86 -0.26 14.89 -4.27
C ARG A 86 0.43 13.70 -3.59
N ARG A 87 -0.27 12.61 -3.30
CA ARG A 87 0.28 11.44 -2.58
C ARG A 87 1.34 10.73 -3.41
N TRP A 88 1.21 10.73 -4.73
CA TRP A 88 2.22 10.23 -5.65
C TRP A 88 3.60 10.88 -5.46
N GLN A 89 3.66 12.14 -5.02
CA GLN A 89 4.93 12.84 -4.78
C GLN A 89 5.76 12.18 -3.68
N LYS A 90 5.14 11.46 -2.74
CA LYS A 90 5.85 10.69 -1.71
C LYS A 90 6.62 9.51 -2.30
N VAL A 91 6.11 8.93 -3.39
CA VAL A 91 6.61 7.69 -4.00
C VAL A 91 7.57 7.98 -5.16
N ILE A 92 7.25 9.00 -5.98
CA ILE A 92 7.99 9.33 -7.21
C ILE A 92 9.47 9.64 -6.92
N GLY A 93 9.76 10.47 -5.91
CA GLY A 93 11.14 10.83 -5.55
C GLY A 93 12.02 9.61 -5.25
N PRO A 94 11.64 8.78 -4.26
CA PRO A 94 12.36 7.54 -3.94
C PRO A 94 12.47 6.55 -5.13
N LEU A 95 11.44 6.45 -5.97
CA LEU A 95 11.50 5.60 -7.18
C LEU A 95 12.58 6.05 -8.15
N TYR A 96 12.72 7.37 -8.38
CA TYR A 96 13.78 7.90 -9.24
C TYR A 96 15.18 7.59 -8.71
N GLU A 97 15.41 7.78 -7.41
CA GLU A 97 16.70 7.46 -6.78
C GLU A 97 17.05 5.98 -6.96
N MET A 98 16.07 5.09 -6.82
CA MET A 98 16.27 3.66 -7.02
C MET A 98 16.61 3.27 -8.47
N ARG A 99 15.97 3.91 -9.44
CA ARG A 99 16.20 3.68 -10.88
C ARG A 99 17.63 4.02 -11.26
N GLU A 100 18.15 5.16 -10.80
CA GLU A 100 19.52 5.62 -11.08
C GLU A 100 20.60 4.69 -10.51
N HIS A 101 20.24 3.83 -9.55
CA HIS A 101 21.15 2.86 -8.94
C HIS A 101 21.03 1.42 -9.50
N HIS A 102 20.25 1.19 -10.56
CA HIS A 102 20.07 -0.13 -11.21
C HIS A 102 19.69 -1.28 -10.25
N ARG A 103 18.95 -1.00 -9.17
CA ARG A 103 18.65 -1.99 -8.11
C ARG A 103 17.38 -2.82 -8.35
N LEU A 104 16.82 -2.87 -9.56
CA LEU A 104 15.48 -3.44 -9.81
C LEU A 104 15.39 -4.32 -11.07
N PRO A 105 15.46 -5.66 -10.96
CA PRO A 105 15.04 -6.56 -12.04
C PRO A 105 13.59 -7.05 -11.91
N PHE A 106 12.97 -6.95 -10.73
CA PHE A 106 11.64 -7.54 -10.45
C PHE A 106 10.48 -6.50 -10.40
N ASN A 107 10.77 -5.21 -10.22
CA ASN A 107 9.75 -4.14 -10.10
C ASN A 107 9.43 -3.40 -11.40
N ASP A 108 10.21 -3.58 -12.47
CA ASP A 108 10.05 -2.79 -13.69
C ASP A 108 8.69 -3.02 -14.37
N LEU A 109 8.08 -4.20 -14.19
CA LEU A 109 6.74 -4.48 -14.72
C LEU A 109 5.64 -3.69 -13.99
N HIS A 110 5.78 -3.45 -12.68
CA HIS A 110 4.81 -2.68 -11.91
C HIS A 110 4.96 -1.17 -12.10
N ILE A 111 6.19 -0.68 -12.27
CA ILE A 111 6.46 0.74 -12.56
C ILE A 111 6.04 1.10 -14.00
N ALA A 112 6.23 0.21 -14.98
CA ALA A 112 5.77 0.43 -16.36
C ALA A 112 4.24 0.48 -16.50
N LEU A 113 3.49 -0.13 -15.57
CA LEU A 113 2.03 0.00 -15.49
C LEU A 113 1.57 1.26 -14.74
N ALA A 114 2.48 1.95 -14.05
CA ALA A 114 2.23 3.22 -13.37
C ALA A 114 2.68 4.44 -14.20
N SER A 115 2.88 4.27 -15.51
CA SER A 115 3.34 5.29 -16.48
C SER A 115 2.24 5.68 -17.46
#